data_AF-A0AAN8MQ52-F1
#
_entry.id   AF-A0AAN8MQ52-F1
#
_cell.length_a   1.000
_cell.length_b   1.000
_cell.length_c   1.000
_cell.angle_alpha   90.00
_cell.angle_beta   90.00
_cell.angle_gamma   90.00
#
_symmetry.space_group_name_H-M   'P 1'
#
loop_
_entity.id
_entity.type
_entity.pdbx_description
1 polymer ?
#
loop_
_entity_poly.entity_id
_entity_poly.type
_entity_poly.pdbx_seq_one_letter_code
_entity_poly.pdbx_strand_id
1 'polypeptide(L)'
;MAQRTMQPNDILWDDLYERDSEGYIVKKQNYPDLAFRMFCRVFKYKGFAIKEHCQEREIELTKLAGDCSVKVYGHVVRFDSGPDRKQPREVGLVMELARPLPEYARQADGSGKHRIKAEMIALVERLHTQYNMVHGDIKPDNFLVCEDNKIKLCDFEGGRLVDESVEIWESLEPLALNGRYTPQYMNKTRDTFVPPTKDDDWYALAISIWEIYTDKDAFEGIYEEEDLVLLHSTGQTVDLNEVKDVETREWIRGILRKGGASV
;
A
#
# COMPACT_ATOMS: atom_id res chain seq x y z
N MET A 1 -12.34 -9.67 31.80
CA MET A 1 -11.91 -9.16 30.49
C MET A 1 -12.27 -7.70 30.44
N ALA A 2 -11.29 -6.80 30.26
CA ALA A 2 -11.57 -5.37 30.20
C ALA A 2 -12.31 -5.06 28.89
N GLN A 3 -13.45 -4.39 28.99
CA GLN A 3 -14.21 -3.92 27.84
C GLN A 3 -13.39 -2.78 27.21
N ARG A 4 -13.06 -2.87 25.92
CA ARG A 4 -12.33 -1.78 25.23
C ARG A 4 -13.12 -0.49 25.38
N THR A 5 -12.43 0.55 25.81
CA THR A 5 -12.96 1.93 25.79
C THR A 5 -12.58 2.56 24.45
N MET A 6 -13.55 3.20 23.79
CA MET A 6 -13.31 3.97 22.56
C MET A 6 -12.23 5.03 22.79
N GLN A 7 -11.30 5.17 21.85
CA GLN A 7 -10.34 6.26 21.83
C GLN A 7 -10.97 7.54 21.26
N PRO A 8 -10.41 8.74 21.52
CA PRO A 8 -11.03 10.01 21.13
C PRO A 8 -11.37 10.16 19.64
N ASN A 9 -10.60 9.55 18.74
CA ASN A 9 -10.87 9.57 17.29
C ASN A 9 -11.36 8.23 16.73
N ASP A 10 -11.71 7.27 17.60
CA ASP A 10 -12.37 6.06 17.12
C ASP A 10 -13.77 6.44 16.60
N ILE A 11 -14.19 5.79 15.52
CA ILE A 11 -15.47 6.02 14.87
C ILE A 11 -16.27 4.74 14.92
N LEU A 12 -17.53 4.80 15.35
CA LEU A 12 -18.38 3.61 15.33
C LEU A 12 -18.75 3.28 13.89
N TRP A 13 -18.70 2.00 13.53
CA TRP A 13 -19.22 1.51 12.26
C TRP A 13 -20.65 2.01 12.01
N ASP A 14 -21.48 2.00 13.05
CA ASP A 14 -22.87 2.46 12.99
C ASP A 14 -23.00 3.97 12.84
N ASP A 15 -21.94 4.77 13.02
CA ASP A 15 -21.94 6.20 12.65
C ASP A 15 -21.79 6.39 11.14
N LEU A 16 -21.16 5.42 10.47
CA LEU A 16 -20.90 5.47 9.03
C LEU A 16 -21.99 4.78 8.22
N TYR A 17 -22.59 3.72 8.79
CA TYR A 17 -23.45 2.77 8.12
C TYR A 17 -24.81 2.61 8.78
N GLU A 18 -25.80 2.26 7.97
CA GLU A 18 -27.11 1.81 8.40
C GLU A 18 -27.60 0.65 7.54
N ARG A 19 -28.73 0.06 7.93
CA ARG A 19 -29.44 -0.92 7.10
C ARG A 19 -30.58 -0.22 6.39
N ASP A 20 -30.67 -0.40 5.08
CA ASP A 20 -31.82 0.07 4.30
C ASP A 20 -33.07 -0.79 4.57
N SER A 21 -34.17 -0.48 3.88
CA SER A 21 -35.45 -1.19 4.00
C SER A 21 -35.39 -2.67 3.61
N GLU A 22 -34.39 -3.06 2.83
CA GLU A 22 -34.17 -4.44 2.38
C GLU A 22 -33.14 -5.17 3.26
N GLY A 23 -32.56 -4.47 4.23
CA GLY A 23 -31.59 -4.99 5.19
C GLY A 23 -30.14 -4.95 4.72
N TYR A 24 -29.86 -4.36 3.56
CA TYR A 24 -28.49 -4.18 3.06
C TYR A 24 -27.76 -3.09 3.85
N ILE A 25 -26.47 -3.30 4.08
CA ILE A 25 -25.63 -2.30 4.75
C ILE A 25 -25.28 -1.22 3.73
N VAL A 26 -25.70 0.01 4.01
CA VAL A 26 -25.50 1.20 3.15
C VAL A 26 -24.87 2.33 3.94
N LYS A 27 -24.15 3.22 3.25
CA LYS A 27 -23.59 4.43 3.86
C LYS A 27 -24.74 5.39 4.20
N LYS A 28 -24.71 5.96 5.40
CA LYS A 28 -25.73 6.92 5.88
C LYS A 28 -25.80 8.21 5.06
N GLN A 29 -24.70 8.55 4.40
CA GLN A 29 -24.60 9.70 3.53
C GLN A 29 -23.52 9.45 2.47
N ASN A 30 -23.51 10.30 1.45
CA ASN A 30 -22.39 10.30 0.51
C ASN A 30 -21.14 10.88 1.19
N TYR A 31 -20.07 10.10 1.27
CA TYR A 31 -18.77 10.57 1.75
C TYR A 31 -17.88 10.89 0.54
N PRO A 32 -17.17 12.04 0.53
CA PRO A 32 -16.25 12.35 -0.57
C PRO A 32 -15.14 11.29 -0.67
N ASP A 33 -15.07 10.58 -1.79
CA ASP A 33 -14.04 9.58 -2.04
C ASP A 33 -12.66 10.27 -2.18
N LEU A 34 -11.64 9.68 -1.56
CA LEU A 34 -10.24 10.08 -1.66
C LEU A 34 -9.45 9.09 -2.52
N ALA A 35 -9.80 7.81 -2.45
CA ALA A 35 -9.28 6.76 -3.33
C ALA A 35 -10.32 5.64 -3.47
N PHE A 36 -10.38 5.05 -4.66
CA PHE A 36 -11.27 3.93 -4.97
C PHE A 36 -10.45 2.77 -5.50
N ARG A 37 -10.38 1.67 -4.74
CA ARG A 37 -10.07 0.33 -5.26
C ARG A 37 -11.31 -0.55 -5.09
N MET A 38 -11.45 -1.55 -5.96
CA MET A 38 -12.67 -2.36 -6.12
C MET A 38 -13.25 -2.93 -4.81
N PHE A 39 -12.39 -3.16 -3.78
CA PHE A 39 -12.78 -3.67 -2.46
C PHE A 39 -12.30 -2.83 -1.27
N CYS A 40 -11.65 -1.70 -1.53
CA CYS A 40 -11.13 -0.79 -0.50
C CYS A 40 -11.44 0.65 -0.92
N ARG A 41 -12.32 1.31 -0.15
CA ARG A 41 -12.60 2.73 -0.34
C ARG A 41 -11.95 3.51 0.79
N VAL A 42 -11.25 4.56 0.39
CA VAL A 42 -10.79 5.59 1.30
C VAL A 42 -11.63 6.83 1.05
N PHE A 43 -12.27 7.36 2.08
CA PHE A 43 -13.08 8.57 1.95
C PHE A 43 -12.86 9.54 3.09
N LYS A 44 -13.31 10.77 2.90
CA LYS A 44 -13.21 11.83 3.89
C LYS A 44 -14.41 11.83 4.84
N TYR A 45 -14.16 11.80 6.15
CA TYR A 45 -15.19 12.00 7.16
C TYR A 45 -14.63 12.65 8.42
N LYS A 46 -15.34 13.64 8.97
CA LYS A 46 -14.94 14.43 10.16
C LYS A 46 -13.50 14.97 10.13
N GLY A 47 -12.98 15.30 8.94
CA GLY A 47 -11.62 15.83 8.77
C GLY A 47 -10.51 14.78 8.66
N PHE A 48 -10.86 13.49 8.63
CA PHE A 48 -9.92 12.38 8.50
C PHE A 48 -10.12 11.63 7.18
N ALA A 49 -9.10 10.88 6.76
CA ALA A 49 -9.23 9.82 5.77
C ALA A 49 -9.65 8.53 6.47
N ILE A 50 -10.72 7.89 6.02
CA ILE A 50 -11.25 6.65 6.57
C ILE A 50 -10.96 5.54 5.57
N LYS A 51 -10.11 4.58 5.94
CA LYS A 51 -9.97 3.30 5.20
C LYS A 51 -10.82 2.26 5.90
N GLU A 52 -11.64 1.55 5.14
CA GLU A 52 -12.58 0.57 5.66
C GLU A 52 -12.19 -0.85 5.29
N HIS A 53 -12.78 -1.81 5.99
CA HIS A 53 -12.56 -3.24 5.75
C HIS A 53 -11.11 -3.70 5.93
N CYS A 54 -10.34 -2.97 6.74
CA CYS A 54 -8.97 -3.34 7.09
C CYS A 54 -8.96 -4.66 7.87
N GLN A 55 -8.04 -5.54 7.49
CA GLN A 55 -7.76 -6.76 8.24
C GLN A 55 -6.93 -6.43 9.49
N GLU A 56 -7.07 -7.23 10.55
CA GLU A 56 -6.31 -7.04 11.79
C GLU A 56 -4.80 -6.97 11.53
N ARG A 57 -4.30 -7.86 10.67
CA ARG A 57 -2.89 -7.86 10.24
C ARG A 57 -2.44 -6.54 9.62
N GLU A 58 -3.24 -5.97 8.72
CA GLU A 58 -2.92 -4.70 8.06
C GLU A 58 -2.85 -3.56 9.07
N ILE A 59 -3.82 -3.53 10.01
CA ILE A 59 -3.88 -2.52 11.08
C ILE A 59 -2.62 -2.60 11.95
N GLU A 60 -2.21 -3.82 12.34
CA GLU A 60 -1.02 -4.01 13.17
C GLU A 60 0.27 -3.64 12.42
N LEU A 61 0.42 -4.03 11.14
CA LEU A 61 1.58 -3.63 10.34
C LEU A 61 1.64 -2.11 10.14
N THR A 62 0.50 -1.46 9.90
CA THR A 62 0.42 0.00 9.79
C THR A 62 0.88 0.70 11.07
N LYS A 63 0.51 0.17 12.24
CA LYS A 63 0.98 0.68 13.55
C LYS A 63 2.48 0.45 13.74
N LEU A 64 2.95 -0.76 13.43
CA LEU A 64 4.36 -1.15 13.58
C LEU A 64 5.30 -0.35 12.67
N ALA A 65 4.84 0.05 11.48
CA ALA A 65 5.61 0.87 10.54
C ALA A 65 5.88 2.32 11.04
N GLY A 66 5.28 2.72 12.17
CA GLY A 66 5.58 3.98 12.84
C GLY A 66 5.45 5.19 11.93
N ASP A 67 6.49 6.03 11.89
CA ASP A 67 6.50 7.27 11.10
C ASP A 67 6.80 7.06 9.61
N CYS A 68 7.06 5.81 9.17
CA CYS A 68 7.07 5.47 7.75
C CYS A 68 5.65 5.36 7.17
N SER A 69 4.65 5.12 8.02
CA SER A 69 3.23 5.03 7.63
C SER A 69 2.50 6.34 7.83
N VAL A 70 1.40 6.54 7.07
CA VAL A 70 0.42 7.58 7.39
C VAL A 70 -0.05 7.49 8.84
N LYS A 71 -0.18 8.64 9.49
CA LYS A 71 -0.54 8.71 10.90
C LYS A 71 -1.96 8.23 11.11
N VAL A 72 -2.10 7.17 11.91
CA VAL A 72 -3.38 6.66 12.40
C VAL A 72 -3.78 7.41 13.67
N TYR A 73 -4.94 8.05 13.64
CA TYR A 73 -5.52 8.81 14.75
C TYR A 73 -6.51 7.99 15.58
N GLY A 74 -7.09 6.94 15.00
CA GLY A 74 -8.08 6.06 15.60
C GLY A 74 -8.49 4.95 14.64
N HIS A 75 -9.53 4.21 15.00
CA HIS A 75 -10.02 3.08 14.22
C HIS A 75 -11.52 3.17 13.95
N VAL A 76 -11.96 2.54 12.88
CA VAL A 76 -13.38 2.23 12.72
C VAL A 76 -13.67 1.00 13.57
N VAL A 77 -14.58 1.15 14.54
CA VAL A 77 -14.88 0.13 15.55
C VAL A 77 -16.27 -0.44 15.34
N ARG A 78 -16.36 -1.77 15.28
CA ARG A 78 -17.63 -2.48 15.09
C ARG A 78 -17.94 -3.40 16.27
N PHE A 79 -19.15 -3.25 16.81
CA PHE A 79 -19.70 -4.09 17.87
C PHE A 79 -20.63 -5.12 17.23
N ASP A 80 -20.09 -6.24 16.74
CA ASP A 80 -20.97 -7.27 16.19
C ASP A 80 -21.79 -7.94 17.29
N SER A 81 -23.08 -8.08 17.04
CA SER A 81 -24.00 -8.90 17.81
C SER A 81 -24.05 -10.32 17.24
N GLY A 82 -23.02 -11.13 17.53
CA GLY A 82 -23.01 -12.57 17.24
C GLY A 82 -22.85 -13.38 18.55
N PRO A 83 -23.37 -14.62 18.63
CA PRO A 83 -23.40 -15.39 19.89
C PRO A 83 -22.02 -15.61 20.51
N ASP A 84 -20.96 -15.68 19.70
CA ASP A 84 -19.57 -15.87 20.15
C ASP A 84 -18.74 -14.57 20.16
N ARG A 85 -19.30 -13.44 19.73
CA ARG A 85 -18.54 -12.22 19.45
C ARG A 85 -18.87 -11.14 20.46
N LYS A 86 -18.22 -11.20 21.63
CA LYS A 86 -18.50 -10.29 22.78
C LYS A 86 -17.63 -9.01 22.82
N GLN A 87 -16.67 -8.85 21.92
CA GLN A 87 -15.71 -7.73 21.96
C GLN A 87 -15.76 -6.89 20.67
N PRO A 88 -15.64 -5.55 20.77
CA PRO A 88 -15.53 -4.67 19.62
C PRO A 88 -14.26 -4.96 18.81
N ARG A 89 -14.36 -4.88 17.48
CA ARG A 89 -13.23 -5.07 16.57
C ARG A 89 -12.88 -3.79 15.83
N GLU A 90 -11.59 -3.64 15.54
CA GLU A 90 -11.09 -2.67 14.57
C GLU A 90 -11.33 -3.24 13.18
N VAL A 91 -12.09 -2.52 12.36
CA VAL A 91 -12.49 -2.93 11.01
C VAL A 91 -12.10 -1.88 9.97
N GLY A 92 -11.27 -0.91 10.35
CA GLY A 92 -10.84 0.20 9.53
C GLY A 92 -9.94 1.15 10.29
N LEU A 93 -9.33 2.08 9.54
CA LEU A 93 -8.37 3.06 10.03
C LEU A 93 -8.94 4.47 9.89
N VAL A 94 -8.72 5.30 10.91
CA VAL A 94 -8.96 6.75 10.88
C VAL A 94 -7.59 7.42 10.79
N MET A 95 -7.28 8.02 9.64
CA MET A 95 -5.94 8.46 9.27
C MET A 95 -5.88 9.95 8.98
N GLU A 96 -4.66 10.51 8.99
CA GLU A 96 -4.41 11.85 8.44
C GLU A 96 -4.86 11.96 6.98
N LEU A 97 -5.26 13.17 6.56
CA LEU A 97 -5.48 13.45 5.15
C LEU A 97 -4.12 13.54 4.45
N ALA A 98 -4.01 12.92 3.29
CA ALA A 98 -2.82 12.97 2.45
C ALA A 98 -3.23 12.87 0.98
N ARG A 99 -2.30 13.18 0.07
CA ARG A 99 -2.54 13.16 -1.38
C ARG A 99 -1.69 12.07 -2.04
N PRO A 100 -2.21 11.34 -3.04
CA PRO A 100 -1.41 10.41 -3.83
C PRO A 100 -0.18 11.10 -4.44
N LEU A 101 0.99 10.47 -4.29
CA LEU A 101 2.25 10.99 -4.81
C LEU A 101 2.24 11.24 -6.35
N PRO A 102 1.60 10.42 -7.21
CA PRO A 102 1.63 10.63 -8.67
C PRO A 102 1.17 12.02 -9.10
N GLU A 103 0.10 12.55 -8.48
CA GLU A 103 -0.42 13.87 -8.82
C GLU A 103 0.57 14.99 -8.46
N TYR A 104 1.24 14.85 -7.32
CA TYR A 104 2.25 15.79 -6.86
C TYR A 104 3.52 15.72 -7.73
N ALA A 105 3.95 14.51 -8.09
CA ALA A 105 5.15 14.29 -8.88
C ALA A 105 5.03 14.77 -10.33
N ARG A 106 3.85 14.63 -10.96
CA ARG A 106 3.59 15.17 -12.31
C ARG A 106 3.75 16.69 -12.41
N GLN A 107 3.57 17.40 -11.30
CA GLN A 107 3.71 18.86 -11.24
C GLN A 107 5.15 19.30 -10.91
N ALA A 108 6.03 18.35 -10.58
CA ALA A 108 7.40 18.63 -10.18
C ALA A 108 8.32 18.83 -11.40
N ASP A 109 9.22 19.81 -11.30
CA ASP A 109 10.33 19.93 -12.24
C ASP A 109 11.38 18.82 -12.00
N GLY A 110 12.46 18.83 -12.80
CA GLY A 110 13.53 17.84 -12.66
C GLY A 110 14.16 17.80 -11.26
N SER A 111 14.28 18.94 -10.58
CA SER A 111 14.82 19.00 -9.21
C SER A 111 13.83 18.44 -8.18
N GLY A 112 12.54 18.68 -8.39
CA GLY A 112 11.46 18.12 -7.58
C GLY A 112 11.38 16.61 -7.72
N LYS A 113 11.46 16.06 -8.93
CA LYS A 113 11.49 14.60 -9.17
C LYS A 113 12.70 13.94 -8.50
N HIS A 114 13.87 14.59 -8.52
CA HIS A 114 15.05 14.11 -7.78
C HIS A 114 14.85 14.06 -6.27
N ARG A 115 14.20 15.08 -5.70
CA ARG A 115 13.87 15.10 -4.26
C ARG A 115 12.89 14.01 -3.89
N ILE A 116 11.82 13.85 -4.69
CA ILE A 116 10.82 12.79 -4.52
C ILE A 116 11.49 11.42 -4.55
N LYS A 117 12.33 11.15 -5.56
CA LYS A 117 13.12 9.91 -5.66
C LYS A 117 13.93 9.65 -4.39
N ALA A 118 14.69 10.64 -3.93
CA ALA A 118 15.52 10.51 -2.74
C ALA A 118 14.69 10.22 -1.48
N GLU A 119 13.55 10.89 -1.31
CA GLU A 119 12.63 10.65 -0.20
C GLU A 119 12.00 9.26 -0.25
N MET A 120 11.56 8.79 -1.43
CA MET A 120 11.03 7.43 -1.60
C MET A 120 12.08 6.35 -1.25
N ILE A 121 13.32 6.51 -1.75
CA ILE A 121 14.43 5.59 -1.44
C ILE A 121 14.70 5.56 0.06
N ALA A 122 14.84 6.72 0.69
CA ALA A 122 15.10 6.82 2.12
C ALA A 122 13.96 6.22 2.96
N LEU A 123 12.70 6.38 2.52
CA LEU A 123 11.54 5.85 3.20
C LEU A 123 11.51 4.31 3.18
N VAL A 124 11.73 3.69 2.01
CA VAL A 124 11.78 2.23 1.88
C VAL A 124 12.98 1.65 2.63
N GLU A 125 14.16 2.29 2.52
CA GLU A 125 15.34 1.87 3.27
C GLU A 125 15.10 1.91 4.79
N ARG A 126 14.45 2.96 5.30
CA ARG A 126 14.10 3.05 6.72
C ARG A 126 13.10 1.99 7.15
N LEU A 127 12.06 1.72 6.36
CA LEU A 127 11.11 0.65 6.64
C LEU A 127 11.85 -0.70 6.79
N HIS A 128 12.78 -0.97 5.88
CA HIS A 128 13.56 -2.21 5.87
C HIS A 128 14.56 -2.33 7.02
N THR A 129 15.20 -1.22 7.40
CA THR A 129 16.35 -1.24 8.32
C THR A 129 15.98 -0.91 9.76
N GLN A 130 15.04 0.01 9.98
CA GLN A 130 14.65 0.47 11.31
C GLN A 130 13.40 -0.24 11.84
N TYR A 131 12.47 -0.58 10.93
CA TYR A 131 11.21 -1.23 11.29
C TYR A 131 11.19 -2.74 10.98
N ASN A 132 12.28 -3.27 10.40
CA ASN A 132 12.43 -4.67 10.01
C ASN A 132 11.22 -5.20 9.23
N MET A 133 10.72 -4.41 8.29
CA MET A 133 9.46 -4.69 7.58
C MET A 133 9.69 -4.67 6.07
N VAL A 134 8.93 -5.51 5.36
CA VAL A 134 8.75 -5.49 3.92
C VAL A 134 7.32 -4.99 3.65
N HIS A 135 7.16 -4.03 2.74
CA HIS A 135 5.85 -3.49 2.38
C HIS A 135 5.06 -4.47 1.50
N GLY A 136 5.73 -5.11 0.54
CA GLY A 136 5.18 -6.16 -0.32
C GLY A 136 4.33 -5.65 -1.51
N ASP A 137 3.89 -4.40 -1.48
CA ASP A 137 3.17 -3.74 -2.57
C ASP A 137 3.67 -2.31 -2.80
N ILE A 138 4.98 -2.12 -3.01
CA ILE A 138 5.54 -0.80 -3.34
C ILE A 138 5.07 -0.37 -4.73
N LYS A 139 4.40 0.78 -4.81
CA LYS A 139 3.97 1.43 -6.05
C LYS A 139 3.63 2.89 -5.79
N PRO A 140 3.61 3.79 -6.79
CA PRO A 140 3.37 5.21 -6.57
C PRO A 140 2.09 5.53 -5.80
N ASP A 141 1.00 4.78 -6.01
CA ASP A 141 -0.27 4.96 -5.29
C ASP A 141 -0.20 4.69 -3.79
N ASN A 142 0.77 3.89 -3.35
CA ASN A 142 0.99 3.58 -1.94
C ASN A 142 1.96 4.57 -1.27
N PHE A 143 2.47 5.57 -2.02
CA PHE A 143 3.15 6.72 -1.46
C PHE A 143 2.20 7.92 -1.42
N LEU A 144 2.14 8.58 -0.26
CA LEU A 144 1.27 9.72 -0.01
C LEU A 144 2.10 10.92 0.45
N VAL A 145 1.75 12.11 -0.03
CA VAL A 145 2.26 13.39 0.46
C VAL A 145 1.34 13.87 1.57
N CYS A 146 1.82 13.85 2.81
CA CYS A 146 1.09 14.26 4.00
C CYS A 146 1.08 15.78 4.20
N GLU A 147 0.26 16.28 5.12
CA GLU A 147 0.13 17.73 5.41
C GLU A 147 1.45 18.38 5.86
N ASP A 148 2.37 17.60 6.45
CA ASP A 148 3.71 18.04 6.81
C ASP A 148 4.70 18.07 5.63
N ASN A 149 4.19 17.88 4.40
CA ASN A 149 4.93 17.76 3.14
C ASN A 149 5.95 16.61 3.12
N LYS A 150 5.80 15.60 3.98
CA LYS A 150 6.61 14.39 3.91
C LYS A 150 5.90 13.31 3.11
N ILE A 151 6.69 12.50 2.42
CA ILE A 151 6.22 11.26 1.81
C ILE A 151 6.11 10.17 2.88
N LYS A 152 4.97 9.48 2.93
CA LYS A 152 4.73 8.30 3.79
C LYS A 152 4.06 7.19 3.00
N LEU A 153 4.17 5.96 3.52
CA LEU A 153 3.53 4.79 2.94
C LEU A 153 2.11 4.60 3.48
N CYS A 154 1.27 3.93 2.70
CA CYS A 154 -0.01 3.39 3.13
C CYS A 154 -0.23 2.01 2.52
N ASP A 155 -1.26 1.31 3.00
CA ASP A 155 -1.71 0.04 2.42
C ASP A 155 -0.74 -1.13 2.64
N PHE A 156 -0.61 -1.55 3.90
CA PHE A 156 0.29 -2.63 4.34
C PHE A 156 -0.31 -4.04 4.19
N GLU A 157 -1.29 -4.22 3.30
CA GLU A 157 -2.00 -5.50 3.14
C GLU A 157 -1.09 -6.63 2.65
N GLY A 158 -0.13 -6.31 1.78
CA GLY A 158 0.90 -7.25 1.31
C GLY A 158 2.12 -7.37 2.22
N GLY A 159 2.12 -6.67 3.36
CA GLY A 159 3.30 -6.49 4.19
C GLY A 159 3.60 -7.64 5.15
N ARG A 160 4.83 -7.61 5.68
CA ARG A 160 5.27 -8.51 6.75
C ARG A 160 6.50 -7.98 7.48
N LEU A 161 6.73 -8.50 8.68
CA LEU A 161 8.05 -8.40 9.30
C LEU A 161 9.03 -9.32 8.58
N VAL A 162 10.28 -8.91 8.46
CA VAL A 162 11.32 -9.65 7.74
C VAL A 162 11.57 -11.01 8.41
N ASP A 163 11.56 -11.04 9.73
CA ASP A 163 11.79 -12.21 10.58
C ASP A 163 10.52 -13.00 10.94
N GLU A 164 9.38 -12.65 10.33
CA GLU A 164 8.15 -13.42 10.51
C GLU A 164 8.32 -14.87 10.00
N SER A 165 7.70 -15.83 10.69
CA SER A 165 7.82 -17.23 10.29
C SER A 165 7.11 -17.51 8.95
N VAL A 166 7.59 -18.50 8.20
CA VAL A 166 6.96 -18.88 6.92
C VAL A 166 5.60 -19.52 7.15
N GLU A 167 5.42 -20.21 8.28
CA GLU A 167 4.14 -20.85 8.66
C GLU A 167 3.02 -19.81 8.85
N ILE A 168 3.34 -18.61 9.33
CA ILE A 168 2.37 -17.51 9.39
C ILE A 168 1.91 -17.17 7.98
N TRP A 169 2.83 -17.07 7.02
CA TRP A 169 2.51 -16.76 5.63
C TRP A 169 1.69 -17.85 4.95
N GLU A 170 2.02 -19.13 5.18
CA GLU A 170 1.24 -20.27 4.70
C GLU A 170 -0.19 -20.26 5.30
N SER A 171 -0.34 -19.87 6.56
CA SER A 171 -1.66 -19.77 7.19
C SER A 171 -2.56 -18.67 6.60
N LEU A 172 -2.00 -17.72 5.86
CA LEU A 172 -2.74 -16.66 5.16
C LEU A 172 -3.29 -17.13 3.80
N GLU A 173 -2.79 -18.24 3.26
CA GLU A 173 -3.19 -18.77 1.94
C GLU A 173 -4.68 -19.10 1.86
N PRO A 174 -5.31 -19.83 2.82
CA PRO A 174 -6.73 -20.17 2.73
C PRO A 174 -7.67 -18.95 2.77
N LEU A 175 -7.14 -17.79 3.20
CA LEU A 175 -7.85 -16.53 3.27
C LEU A 175 -7.57 -15.61 2.07
N ALA A 176 -6.74 -16.06 1.12
CA ALA A 176 -6.22 -15.26 0.00
C ALA A 176 -5.61 -13.93 0.47
N LEU A 177 -4.90 -13.95 1.60
CA LEU A 177 -4.26 -12.77 2.20
C LEU A 177 -2.75 -12.68 1.89
N ASN A 178 -2.12 -13.78 1.47
CA ASN A 178 -0.70 -13.81 1.08
C ASN A 178 -0.44 -13.31 -0.37
N GLY A 179 -1.47 -13.22 -1.21
CA GLY A 179 -1.33 -12.81 -2.62
C GLY A 179 -1.61 -11.32 -2.90
N ARG A 180 -1.69 -10.46 -1.88
CA ARG A 180 -2.07 -9.04 -2.06
C ARG A 180 -0.90 -8.18 -2.51
N TYR A 181 -0.65 -8.17 -3.81
CA TYR A 181 0.32 -7.30 -4.47
C TYR A 181 -0.15 -6.94 -5.87
N THR A 182 0.55 -6.02 -6.51
CA THR A 182 0.23 -5.55 -7.86
C THR A 182 1.21 -6.17 -8.87
N PRO A 183 0.76 -7.08 -9.77
CA PRO A 183 1.65 -7.83 -10.66
C PRO A 183 2.57 -6.95 -11.51
N GLN A 184 2.16 -5.73 -11.88
CA GLN A 184 2.98 -4.76 -12.64
C GLN A 184 4.34 -4.44 -11.98
N TYR A 185 4.46 -4.60 -10.67
CA TYR A 185 5.67 -4.25 -9.92
C TYR A 185 6.47 -5.48 -9.48
N MET A 186 6.10 -6.69 -9.92
CA MET A 186 6.76 -7.92 -9.50
C MET A 186 8.13 -8.10 -10.17
N ASN A 187 9.08 -8.66 -9.42
CA ASN A 187 10.34 -9.11 -10.00
C ASN A 187 10.18 -10.48 -10.67
N LYS A 188 11.21 -10.91 -11.41
CA LYS A 188 11.18 -12.16 -12.20
C LYS A 188 10.94 -13.41 -11.37
N THR A 189 11.38 -13.42 -10.11
CA THR A 189 11.37 -14.58 -9.22
C THR A 189 10.25 -14.53 -8.18
N ARG A 190 9.41 -13.49 -8.20
CA ARG A 190 8.31 -13.31 -7.24
C ARG A 190 7.27 -14.40 -7.48
N ASP A 191 7.02 -15.17 -6.44
CA ASP A 191 5.97 -16.18 -6.37
C ASP A 191 4.91 -15.71 -5.35
N THR A 192 3.64 -15.79 -5.73
CA THR A 192 2.48 -15.44 -4.89
C THR A 192 2.50 -16.17 -3.54
N PHE A 193 2.96 -17.41 -3.49
CA PHE A 193 2.94 -18.24 -2.29
C PHE A 193 4.18 -18.04 -1.41
N VAL A 194 5.21 -17.34 -1.90
CA VAL A 194 6.43 -17.06 -1.16
C VAL A 194 6.31 -15.69 -0.49
N PRO A 195 6.74 -15.51 0.78
CA PRO A 195 6.72 -14.21 1.43
C PRO A 195 7.54 -13.16 0.66
N PRO A 196 7.07 -11.90 0.56
CA PRO A 196 7.85 -10.84 -0.07
C PRO A 196 9.10 -10.54 0.74
N THR A 197 10.13 -10.14 0.02
CA THR A 197 11.47 -9.81 0.51
C THR A 197 11.78 -8.34 0.29
N LYS A 198 12.87 -7.87 0.91
CA LYS A 198 13.36 -6.50 0.68
C LYS A 198 13.71 -6.25 -0.78
N ASP A 199 14.18 -7.27 -1.50
CA ASP A 199 14.54 -7.16 -2.91
C ASP A 199 13.30 -7.02 -3.81
N ASP A 200 12.16 -7.59 -3.41
CA ASP A 200 10.88 -7.35 -4.08
C ASP A 200 10.47 -5.87 -3.97
N ASP A 201 10.54 -5.29 -2.78
CA ASP A 201 10.26 -3.86 -2.55
C ASP A 201 11.21 -2.94 -3.35
N TRP A 202 12.50 -3.26 -3.41
CA TRP A 202 13.46 -2.49 -4.19
C TRP A 202 13.17 -2.54 -5.69
N TYR A 203 12.86 -3.73 -6.22
CA TYR A 203 12.49 -3.88 -7.62
C TYR A 203 11.24 -3.06 -7.96
N ALA A 204 10.21 -3.19 -7.13
CA ALA A 204 8.96 -2.45 -7.25
C ALA A 204 9.17 -0.92 -7.13
N LEU A 205 10.09 -0.48 -6.26
CA LEU A 205 10.49 0.92 -6.16
C LEU A 205 11.19 1.43 -7.44
N ALA A 206 11.99 0.59 -8.10
CA ALA A 206 12.66 0.97 -9.35
C ALA A 206 11.65 1.18 -10.49
N ILE A 207 10.63 0.35 -10.59
CA ILE A 207 9.49 0.56 -11.51
C ILE A 207 8.72 1.82 -11.13
N SER A 208 8.43 2.02 -9.83
CA SER A 208 7.75 3.23 -9.35
C SER A 208 8.49 4.51 -9.74
N ILE A 209 9.82 4.55 -9.55
CA ILE A 209 10.65 5.71 -9.93
C ILE A 209 10.70 5.89 -11.46
N TRP A 210 10.66 4.81 -12.24
CA TRP A 210 10.51 4.90 -13.69
C TRP A 210 9.24 5.67 -14.05
N GLU A 211 8.08 5.30 -13.48
CA GLU A 211 6.78 5.98 -13.74
C GLU A 211 6.83 7.46 -13.36
N ILE A 212 7.44 7.79 -12.21
CA ILE A 212 7.61 9.18 -11.77
C ILE A 212 8.46 9.98 -12.76
N TYR A 213 9.50 9.39 -13.36
CA TYR A 213 10.39 10.11 -14.29
C TYR A 213 9.84 10.19 -15.71
N THR A 214 8.98 9.25 -16.12
CA THR A 214 8.38 9.20 -17.47
C THR A 214 6.99 9.82 -17.54
N ASP A 215 6.31 9.99 -16.40
CA ASP A 215 4.89 10.35 -16.28
C ASP A 215 3.97 9.38 -17.05
N LYS A 216 4.38 8.10 -17.13
CA LYS A 216 3.64 7.01 -17.79
C LYS A 216 3.35 5.88 -16.82
N ASP A 217 2.32 5.11 -17.16
CA ASP A 217 1.99 3.87 -16.46
C ASP A 217 2.89 2.74 -16.96
N ALA A 218 3.52 2.01 -16.05
CA ALA A 218 4.38 0.89 -16.38
C ALA A 218 3.54 -0.21 -17.05
N PHE A 219 4.04 -0.74 -18.18
CA PHE A 219 3.37 -1.80 -18.94
C PHE A 219 1.97 -1.41 -19.47
N GLU A 220 1.77 -0.11 -19.75
CA GLU A 220 0.55 0.40 -20.38
C GLU A 220 0.12 -0.47 -21.58
N GLY A 221 -1.14 -0.89 -21.58
CA GLY A 221 -1.73 -1.75 -22.61
C GLY A 221 -1.71 -3.25 -22.30
N ILE A 222 -1.09 -3.69 -21.20
CA ILE A 222 -1.22 -5.05 -20.67
C ILE A 222 -2.23 -5.03 -19.53
N TYR A 223 -3.38 -5.67 -19.73
CA TYR A 223 -4.50 -5.63 -18.79
C TYR A 223 -4.69 -6.93 -18.03
N GLU A 224 -4.31 -8.06 -18.61
CA GLU A 224 -4.43 -9.38 -17.98
C GLU A 224 -3.22 -9.63 -17.07
N GLU A 225 -3.46 -10.10 -15.84
CA GLU A 225 -2.41 -10.34 -14.87
C GLU A 225 -1.46 -11.45 -15.33
N GLU A 226 -1.98 -12.49 -16.00
CA GLU A 226 -1.20 -13.60 -16.52
C GLU A 226 -0.17 -13.15 -17.57
N ASP A 227 -0.52 -12.14 -18.37
CA ASP A 227 0.39 -11.59 -19.38
C ASP A 227 1.54 -10.81 -18.72
N LEU A 228 1.26 -10.07 -17.64
CA LEU A 228 2.31 -9.42 -16.84
C LEU A 228 3.24 -10.45 -16.21
N VAL A 229 2.68 -11.49 -15.57
CA VAL A 229 3.46 -12.57 -14.96
C VAL A 229 4.35 -13.25 -16.02
N LEU A 230 3.80 -13.55 -17.19
CA LEU A 230 4.57 -14.14 -18.29
C LEU A 230 5.69 -13.20 -18.76
N LEU A 231 5.41 -11.91 -18.97
CA LEU A 231 6.39 -10.90 -19.34
C LEU A 231 7.55 -10.87 -18.33
N HIS A 232 7.23 -10.76 -17.04
CA HIS A 232 8.23 -10.72 -15.97
C HIS A 232 9.04 -12.03 -15.88
N SER A 233 8.42 -13.18 -16.11
CA SER A 233 9.11 -14.49 -16.11
C SER A 233 10.22 -14.58 -17.17
N THR A 234 10.09 -13.85 -18.28
CA THR A 234 11.13 -13.76 -19.33
C THR A 234 12.25 -12.77 -18.99
N GLY A 235 12.10 -12.00 -17.90
CA GLY A 235 13.00 -10.92 -17.53
C GLY A 235 12.78 -9.63 -18.34
N GLN A 236 11.68 -9.53 -19.10
CA GLN A 236 11.27 -8.27 -19.70
C GLN A 236 10.81 -7.27 -18.61
N THR A 237 10.99 -5.99 -18.87
CA THR A 237 10.63 -4.89 -17.96
C THR A 237 10.45 -3.59 -18.76
N VAL A 238 10.19 -2.48 -18.07
CA VAL A 238 10.01 -1.14 -18.65
C VAL A 238 11.20 -0.67 -19.50
N ASP A 239 10.93 0.16 -20.53
CA ASP A 239 11.99 0.71 -21.39
C ASP A 239 12.76 1.83 -20.67
N LEU A 240 14.01 1.52 -20.31
CA LEU A 240 14.87 2.48 -19.62
C LEU A 240 15.29 3.68 -20.47
N ASN A 241 15.17 3.63 -21.81
CA ASN A 241 15.49 4.78 -22.67
C ASN A 241 14.50 5.94 -22.52
N GLU A 242 13.35 5.69 -21.90
CA GLU A 242 12.37 6.72 -21.59
C GLU A 242 12.83 7.65 -20.47
N VAL A 243 13.59 7.13 -19.50
CA VAL A 243 14.20 7.93 -18.43
C VAL A 243 15.38 8.73 -19.00
N LYS A 244 15.18 10.04 -19.17
CA LYS A 244 16.19 10.94 -19.76
C LYS A 244 17.33 11.27 -18.80
N ASP A 245 17.08 11.24 -17.51
CA ASP A 245 18.10 11.43 -16.48
C ASP A 245 19.01 10.19 -16.40
N VAL A 246 20.27 10.35 -16.78
CA VAL A 246 21.21 9.22 -16.92
C VAL A 246 21.49 8.56 -15.58
N GLU A 247 21.72 9.34 -14.52
CA GLU A 247 22.01 8.81 -13.19
C GLU A 247 20.85 7.96 -12.66
N THR A 248 19.62 8.47 -12.75
CA THR A 248 18.42 7.75 -12.34
C THR A 248 18.21 6.50 -13.18
N ARG A 249 18.42 6.58 -14.49
CA ARG A 249 18.31 5.42 -15.38
C ARG A 249 19.29 4.31 -15.02
N GLU A 250 20.56 4.64 -14.74
CA GLU A 250 21.56 3.65 -14.32
C GLU A 250 21.20 3.04 -12.94
N TRP A 251 20.68 3.85 -12.03
CA TRP A 251 20.21 3.36 -10.72
C TRP A 251 19.05 2.37 -10.89
N ILE A 252 18.02 2.71 -11.68
CA ILE A 252 16.89 1.82 -11.98
C ILE A 252 17.41 0.52 -12.59
N ARG A 253 18.29 0.60 -13.60
CA ARG A 253 18.87 -0.59 -14.25
C ARG A 253 19.55 -1.52 -13.25
N GLY A 254 20.36 -0.96 -12.35
CA GLY A 254 21.08 -1.74 -11.34
C GLY A 254 20.15 -2.54 -10.43
N ILE A 255 19.02 -1.95 -10.02
CA ILE A 255 18.03 -2.63 -9.19
C ILE A 255 17.24 -3.66 -9.99
N LEU A 256 16.75 -3.31 -11.18
CA LEU A 256 15.98 -4.24 -12.02
C LEU A 256 16.81 -5.48 -12.41
N ARG A 257 18.11 -5.32 -12.72
CA ARG A 257 19.02 -6.45 -12.97
C ARG A 257 19.14 -7.40 -11.79
N LYS A 258 19.21 -6.87 -10.56
CA LYS A 258 19.29 -7.70 -9.35
C LYS A 258 18.04 -8.55 -9.17
N GLY A 259 16.86 -8.02 -9.52
CA GLY A 259 15.61 -8.78 -9.55
C GLY A 259 15.37 -9.60 -10.83
N GLY A 260 16.40 -9.77 -11.68
CA GLY A 260 16.37 -10.69 -12.81
C GLY A 260 15.92 -10.13 -14.16
N ALA A 261 15.77 -8.80 -14.29
CA ALA A 261 15.43 -8.16 -15.56
C ALA A 261 16.63 -8.09 -16.53
N SER A 262 16.32 -8.09 -17.83
CA SER A 262 17.30 -8.19 -18.94
C SER A 262 17.79 -6.85 -19.50
N VAL A 263 17.62 -5.75 -18.76
CA VAL A 263 17.95 -4.35 -19.16
C VAL A 263 19.34 -3.90 -18.78
#